data_AF-U4UJU9-F1
#
_entry.id   AF-U4UJU9-F1
#
_cell.length_a   1.000
_cell.length_b   1.000
_cell.length_c   1.000
_cell.angle_alpha   90.00
_cell.angle_beta   90.00
_cell.angle_gamma   90.00
#
_symmetry.space_group_name_H-M   'P 1'
#
loop_
_entity.id
_entity.type
_entity.pdbx_description
1 polymer ?
#
loop_
_entity_poly.entity_id
_entity_poly.type
_entity_poly.pdbx_seq_one_letter_code
_entity_poly.pdbx_strand_id
1 'polypeptide(L)'
;MTRCDYNTLSRTNVTLGGFSISEEMCVNYIHYYPHAPLEVCKSSISDQALRTFFNYMKEWEDQPTSPNAAISINYNSIHWSKVRVQLLNEVYHEAPLSMQCNMSSGDRFPGLY
;
A
#
# COMPACT_ATOMS: atom_id res chain seq x y z
N MET A 1 -4.51 -11.23 -10.99
CA MET A 1 -3.91 -10.82 -9.70
C MET A 1 -2.42 -10.65 -9.92
N THR A 2 -1.86 -9.53 -9.48
CA THR A 2 -0.41 -9.27 -9.55
C THR A 2 0.16 -9.38 -8.13
N ARG A 3 1.27 -10.11 -7.96
CA ARG A 3 1.96 -10.27 -6.68
C ARG A 3 3.46 -10.06 -6.91
N CYS A 4 4.08 -9.30 -6.02
CA CYS A 4 5.52 -9.05 -6.01
C CYS A 4 6.07 -9.48 -4.65
N ASP A 5 7.14 -10.28 -4.65
CA ASP A 5 7.83 -10.69 -3.43
C ASP A 5 9.15 -9.90 -3.33
N TYR A 6 9.37 -9.24 -2.19
CA TYR A 6 10.50 -8.32 -1.98
C TYR A 6 11.49 -8.87 -0.96
N ASN A 7 12.77 -8.51 -1.12
CA ASN A 7 13.81 -8.81 -0.14
C ASN A 7 14.38 -7.51 0.43
N THR A 8 14.13 -7.26 1.71
CA THR A 8 14.59 -6.07 2.44
C THR A 8 15.71 -6.36 3.44
N LEU A 9 16.39 -7.51 3.36
CA LEU A 9 17.46 -7.88 4.31
C LEU A 9 18.64 -6.90 4.34
N SER A 10 18.88 -6.18 3.24
CA SER A 10 19.93 -5.16 3.14
C SER A 10 19.47 -3.75 3.56
N ARG A 11 18.20 -3.57 3.92
CA ARG A 11 17.61 -2.29 4.29
C ARG A 11 17.47 -2.20 5.80
N THR A 12 17.88 -1.06 6.38
CA THR A 12 17.73 -0.80 7.81
C THR A 12 16.35 -0.27 8.18
N ASN A 13 15.78 0.57 7.31
CA ASN A 13 14.46 1.16 7.48
C ASN A 13 13.43 0.48 6.59
N VAL A 14 12.15 0.69 6.91
CA VAL A 14 11.03 0.25 6.08
C VAL A 14 11.13 0.85 4.68
N THR A 15 10.80 0.05 3.67
CA THR A 15 10.76 0.49 2.28
C THR A 15 9.30 0.67 1.87
N LEU A 16 9.00 1.79 1.21
CA LEU A 16 7.64 2.19 0.84
C LEU A 16 7.48 2.20 -0.68
N GLY A 17 6.23 2.22 -1.13
CA GLY A 17 5.89 2.38 -2.53
C GLY A 17 6.10 3.82 -2.99
N GLY A 18 6.80 4.03 -4.10
CA GLY A 18 7.07 5.38 -4.61
C GLY A 18 7.97 5.39 -5.86
N PHE A 19 8.48 6.57 -6.21
CA PHE A 19 9.24 6.81 -7.45
C PHE A 19 10.76 6.92 -7.24
N SER A 20 11.22 7.01 -6.00
CA SER A 20 12.64 7.10 -5.66
C SER A 20 13.35 5.76 -5.85
N ILE A 21 14.68 5.82 -6.05
CA ILE A 21 15.57 4.63 -6.07
C ILE A 21 15.58 3.84 -4.75
N SER A 22 15.15 4.48 -3.66
CA SER A 22 15.03 3.87 -2.34
C SER A 22 13.64 3.29 -2.08
N GLU A 23 12.69 3.48 -2.99
CA GLU A 23 11.30 3.05 -2.90
C GLU A 23 11.06 1.88 -3.86
N GLU A 24 9.93 1.20 -3.70
CA GLU A 24 9.57 0.02 -4.48
C GLU A 24 8.33 0.25 -5.34
N MET A 25 8.15 -0.60 -6.35
CA MET A 25 6.96 -0.62 -7.21
C MET A 25 6.54 -2.06 -7.54
N CYS A 26 5.24 -2.32 -7.62
CA CYS A 26 4.68 -3.57 -8.15
C CYS A 26 3.84 -3.26 -9.39
N VAL A 27 4.40 -3.46 -10.58
CA VAL A 27 3.75 -3.12 -11.85
C VAL A 27 3.88 -4.27 -12.82
N ASN A 28 2.82 -4.53 -13.59
CA ASN A 28 2.82 -5.47 -14.69
C ASN A 28 2.22 -4.82 -15.93
N TYR A 29 3.02 -4.69 -17.00
CA TYR A 29 2.57 -4.15 -18.28
C TYR A 29 2.08 -5.30 -19.15
N ILE A 30 0.77 -5.32 -19.42
CA ILE A 30 0.11 -6.40 -20.14
C ILE A 30 -0.22 -5.93 -21.55
N HIS A 31 0.27 -6.65 -22.56
CA HIS A 31 -0.14 -6.46 -23.95
C HIS A 31 -1.30 -7.41 -24.26
N TYR A 32 -2.44 -6.89 -24.71
CA TYR A 32 -3.67 -7.67 -24.91
C TYR A 32 -4.49 -7.20 -26.13
N TYR A 33 -5.39 -8.06 -26.61
CA TYR A 33 -6.37 -7.77 -27.67
C TYR A 33 -7.70 -8.50 -27.35
N PRO A 34 -8.88 -7.92 -27.65
CA PRO A 34 -9.10 -6.62 -28.29
C PRO A 34 -8.72 -5.45 -27.38
N HIS A 35 -8.39 -4.31 -28.00
CA HIS A 35 -8.10 -3.08 -27.27
C HIS A 35 -9.33 -2.67 -26.45
N ALA A 36 -9.13 -2.46 -25.14
CA ALA A 36 -10.13 -1.91 -24.24
C ALA A 36 -9.68 -0.52 -23.77
N PRO A 37 -10.61 0.39 -23.44
CA PRO A 37 -10.26 1.74 -22.97
C PRO A 37 -9.71 1.73 -21.53
N LEU A 38 -9.15 0.63 -21.04
CA LEU A 38 -8.58 0.47 -19.69
C LEU A 38 -7.05 0.55 -19.78
N GLU A 39 -6.47 1.58 -19.16
CA GLU A 39 -5.02 1.78 -19.16
C GLU A 39 -4.37 1.44 -17.83
N VAL A 40 -4.95 1.92 -16.71
CA VAL A 40 -4.42 1.67 -15.38
C VAL A 40 -5.47 0.99 -14.53
N CYS A 41 -5.15 -0.19 -14.01
CA CYS A 41 -5.90 -0.85 -12.96
C CYS A 41 -4.95 -1.11 -11.80
N LYS A 42 -5.13 -0.38 -10.71
CA LYS A 42 -4.30 -0.50 -9.51
C LYS A 42 -5.16 -0.47 -8.26
N SER A 43 -4.64 -1.07 -7.20
CA SER A 43 -5.27 -1.06 -5.89
C SER A 43 -4.25 -0.75 -4.81
N SER A 44 -4.72 -0.15 -3.71
CA SER A 44 -3.98 -0.01 -2.47
C SER A 44 -4.84 -0.45 -1.30
N ILE A 45 -4.24 -0.65 -0.13
CA ILE A 45 -5.02 -0.72 1.12
C ILE A 45 -5.87 0.55 1.26
N SER A 46 -7.08 0.44 1.82
CA SER A 46 -7.89 1.62 2.14
C SER A 46 -7.21 2.50 3.20
N ASP A 47 -7.28 3.82 2.99
CA ASP A 47 -6.72 4.80 3.93
C ASP A 47 -7.35 4.68 5.32
N GLN A 48 -8.64 4.30 5.39
CA GLN A 48 -9.33 4.10 6.65
C GLN A 48 -8.78 2.90 7.42
N ALA A 49 -8.60 1.74 6.78
CA ALA A 49 -8.02 0.57 7.44
C ALA A 49 -6.59 0.86 7.91
N LEU A 50 -5.81 1.56 7.10
CA LEU A 50 -4.45 1.92 7.44
C LEU A 50 -4.38 2.92 8.62
N ARG A 51 -5.30 3.89 8.68
CA ARG A 51 -5.44 4.79 9.84
C ARG A 51 -5.79 4.02 11.11
N THR A 52 -6.71 3.06 11.03
CA THR A 52 -7.06 2.19 12.17
C THR A 52 -5.85 1.38 12.66
N PHE A 53 -5.06 0.82 11.74
CA PHE A 53 -3.82 0.13 12.08
C PHE A 53 -2.83 1.04 12.81
N PHE A 54 -2.61 2.26 12.32
CA PHE A 54 -1.71 3.20 13.00
C PHE A 54 -2.21 3.66 14.36
N ASN A 55 -3.52 3.82 14.54
CA ASN A 55 -4.11 4.11 15.85
C ASN A 55 -3.90 2.93 16.81
N TYR A 56 -4.11 1.69 16.34
CA TYR A 56 -3.81 0.49 17.12
C TYR A 56 -2.34 0.45 17.56
N MET A 57 -1.42 0.71 16.63
CA MET A 57 0.03 0.75 16.93
C MET A 57 0.37 1.82 17.98
N LYS A 58 -0.36 2.94 17.99
CA LYS A 58 -0.18 4.00 18.98
C LYS A 58 -0.69 3.59 20.36
N GLU A 59 -1.93 3.13 20.43
CA GLU A 59 -2.66 2.94 21.69
C GLU A 59 -2.26 1.66 22.41
N TRP A 60 -1.99 0.59 21.67
CA TRP A 60 -1.77 -0.76 22.23
C TRP A 60 -0.31 -1.20 22.19
N GLU A 61 0.46 -0.72 21.23
CA GLU A 61 1.87 -1.09 21.03
C GLU A 61 2.86 0.04 21.39
N ASP A 62 2.34 1.17 21.90
CA ASP A 62 3.10 2.37 22.30
C ASP A 62 4.11 2.83 21.22
N GLN A 63 3.69 2.76 19.94
CA GLN A 63 4.52 3.22 18.82
C GLN A 63 4.30 4.72 18.54
N PRO A 64 5.35 5.45 18.13
CA PRO A 64 5.28 6.89 17.88
C PRO A 64 4.61 7.21 16.52
N THR A 65 3.39 6.72 16.31
CA THR A 65 2.55 7.00 15.15
C THR A 65 1.54 8.12 15.47
N SER A 66 1.03 8.78 14.43
CA SER A 66 0.02 9.82 14.56
C SER A 66 -0.97 9.77 13.38
N PRO A 67 -2.29 9.85 13.64
CA PRO A 67 -3.29 9.90 12.57
C PRO A 67 -3.19 11.15 11.69
N ASN A 68 -2.54 12.21 12.20
CA ASN A 68 -2.34 13.47 11.48
C ASN A 68 -0.99 13.53 10.73
N ALA A 69 -0.08 12.58 10.99
CA ALA A 69 1.19 12.50 10.27
C ALA A 69 1.01 11.86 8.89
N ALA A 70 1.96 12.13 7.99
CA ALA A 70 2.01 11.45 6.71
C ALA A 70 2.17 9.93 6.91
N ILE A 71 1.58 9.14 6.02
CA ILE A 71 1.64 7.67 6.07
C ILE A 71 3.10 7.18 6.12
N SER A 72 3.98 7.79 5.32
CA SER A 72 5.40 7.47 5.30
C SER A 72 6.08 7.71 6.65
N ILE A 73 5.73 8.80 7.34
CA ILE A 73 6.28 9.10 8.67
C ILE A 73 5.85 8.02 9.67
N ASN A 74 4.58 7.61 9.66
CA ASN A 74 4.09 6.56 10.55
C ASN A 74 4.78 5.21 10.31
N TYR A 75 4.95 4.81 9.06
CA TYR A 75 5.69 3.58 8.77
C TYR A 75 7.14 3.63 9.26
N ASN A 76 7.82 4.76 9.07
CA ASN A 76 9.21 4.94 9.48
C ASN A 76 9.38 5.07 11.00
N SER A 77 8.34 5.48 11.73
CA SER A 77 8.41 5.68 13.18
C SER A 77 8.17 4.40 13.99
N ILE A 78 7.55 3.38 13.40
CA ILE A 78 7.30 2.09 14.05
C ILE A 78 8.62 1.31 14.20
N HIS A 79 8.85 0.77 15.40
CA HIS A 79 9.88 -0.23 15.65
C HIS A 79 9.38 -1.60 15.19
N TRP A 80 9.84 -2.05 14.03
CA TRP A 80 9.37 -3.29 13.42
C TRP A 80 9.88 -4.53 14.16
N SER A 81 8.95 -5.38 14.59
CA SER A 81 9.20 -6.70 15.16
C SER A 81 8.49 -7.77 14.31
N LYS A 82 8.88 -9.04 14.44
CA LYS A 82 8.24 -10.14 13.71
C LYS A 82 6.72 -10.17 13.91
N VAL A 83 6.26 -9.90 15.13
CA VAL A 83 4.83 -9.88 15.49
C VAL A 83 4.11 -8.71 14.79
N ARG A 84 4.70 -7.51 14.78
CA ARG A 84 4.10 -6.34 14.11
C ARG A 84 4.06 -6.51 12.60
N VAL A 85 5.07 -7.15 12.02
CA VAL A 85 5.09 -7.48 10.59
C VAL A 85 4.00 -8.49 10.26
N GLN A 86 3.78 -9.51 11.09
CA GLN A 86 2.69 -10.47 10.91
C GLN A 86 1.32 -9.79 11.00
N LEU A 87 1.12 -8.92 11.99
CA LEU A 87 -0.11 -8.15 12.12
C LEU A 87 -0.37 -7.25 10.91
N LEU A 88 0.65 -6.54 10.42
CA LEU A 88 0.52 -5.73 9.19
C LEU A 88 0.17 -6.61 7.98
N ASN A 89 0.77 -7.80 7.88
CA ASN A 89 0.45 -8.74 6.81
C ASN A 89 -1.01 -9.21 6.87
N GLU A 90 -1.54 -9.52 8.06
CA GLU A 90 -2.97 -9.84 8.24
C GLU A 90 -3.86 -8.67 7.82
N VAL A 91 -3.51 -7.44 8.21
CA VAL A 91 -4.23 -6.24 7.76
C VAL A 91 -4.25 -6.13 6.24
N TYR A 92 -3.15 -6.42 5.54
CA TYR A 92 -3.16 -6.41 4.07
C TYR A 92 -3.99 -7.51 3.43
N HIS A 93 -4.22 -8.63 4.12
CA HIS A 93 -5.05 -9.72 3.61
C HIS A 93 -6.55 -9.45 3.84
N GLU A 94 -6.91 -8.85 4.97
CA GLU A 94 -8.31 -8.68 5.38
C GLU A 94 -8.90 -7.29 5.08
N ALA A 95 -8.07 -6.26 4.95
CA ALA A 95 -8.56 -4.90 4.77
C ALA A 95 -9.17 -4.67 3.37
N PRO A 96 -10.21 -3.82 3.27
CA PRO A 96 -10.75 -3.43 1.98
C PRO A 96 -9.71 -2.64 1.17
N LEU A 97 -9.75 -2.85 -0.14
CA LEU A 97 -8.88 -2.19 -1.10
C LEU A 97 -9.53 -0.92 -1.65
N SER A 98 -8.74 0.13 -1.80
CA SER A 98 -9.08 1.29 -2.62
C SER A 98 -8.70 0.99 -4.06
N MET A 99 -9.69 0.87 -4.94
CA MET A 99 -9.48 0.53 -6.34
C MET A 99 -9.41 1.78 -7.21
N GLN A 100 -8.45 1.80 -8.14
CA GLN A 100 -8.32 2.84 -9.14
C GLN A 100 -8.19 2.22 -10.53
N CYS A 101 -9.30 2.29 -11.28
CA CYS A 101 -9.37 1.95 -12.69
C CYS A 101 -9.49 3.24 -13.51
N ASN A 102 -8.43 3.59 -14.24
CA ASN A 102 -8.41 4.73 -15.14
C ASN A 102 -8.53 4.28 -16.60
N MET A 103 -9.28 5.07 -17.35
CA MET A 103 -9.37 4.98 -18.80
C MET A 103 -8.10 5.48 -19.47
N SER A 104 -7.97 5.21 -20.77
CA SER A 104 -6.90 5.76 -21.62
C SER A 104 -6.90 7.29 -21.72
N SER A 105 -7.98 7.96 -21.31
CA SER A 105 -8.03 9.43 -21.20
C SER A 105 -7.38 9.96 -19.91
N GLY A 106 -7.07 9.06 -18.96
CA GLY A 106 -6.63 9.40 -17.60
C GLY A 106 -7.79 9.53 -16.60
N ASP A 107 -9.04 9.63 -17.06
CA ASP A 107 -10.22 9.70 -16.20
C ASP A 107 -10.52 8.37 -15.52
N ARG A 108 -11.18 8.41 -14.37
CA ARG A 108 -11.67 7.17 -13.72
C ARG A 108 -12.89 6.64 -14.48
N PHE A 109 -13.02 5.32 -14.54
CA PHE A 109 -14.25 4.71 -15.02
C PHE A 109 -15.46 5.18 -14.15
N PRO A 110 -16.65 5.38 -14.71
CA PRO A 110 -17.83 5.75 -13.94
C PRO A 110 -18.30 4.60 -13.04
N GLY A 111 -18.35 4.83 -11.72
CA GLY A 111 -18.74 3.84 -10.72
C GLY A 111 -18.29 4.24 -9.32
N LEU A 112 -18.88 3.62 -8.29
CA LEU A 112 -18.36 3.66 -6.91
C LEU A 112 -17.41 2.48 -6.75
N TYR A 113 -16.13 2.75 -6.49
CA TYR A 113 -15.11 1.73 -6.16
C TYR A 113 -14.39 2.12 -4.88
#